data_AF-A0A8C3QLN8-F1
#
_entry.id   AF-A0A8C3QLN8-F1
#
_cell.length_a   1.000
_cell.length_b   1.000
_cell.length_c   1.000
_cell.angle_alpha   90.00
_cell.angle_beta   90.00
_cell.angle_gamma   90.00
#
_symmetry.space_group_name_H-M   'P 1'
#
loop_
_entity.id
_entity.type
_entity.pdbx_description
1 polymer ?
#
loop_
_entity_poly.entity_id
_entity_poly.type
_entity_poly.pdbx_seq_one_letter_code
_entity_poly.pdbx_strand_id
1 'polypeptide(L)'
;MWLLAASVLLGALRAGSAQLILVGTSIIERNDCNATVVLPCYVTNLEQNNEKVMFVTWKKQGNTIFSYRGETKKTNTDPAFSSARFLSQVDLVKGVASLVLSSAQATVGNYSCEVTESNREGEVKMELRNSSVVSCGDETPEEKCGSWFLLVERAVMISLVCSLVILCAAQLTVIGLKYEIESQKKVCTIVALVIFAVVAGVGAALFIQDGYTVQNQAGLGLMVIPAVIVIPLQYVMFGIAFDSLMQATLALIGLKLLGFIIAVVGFALCVPVCPPLHGSVLIAGLAIMAIASLLSLVYVNGLRIMGSRMKDHPRPGN
;
A
#
# COMPACT_ATOMS: atom_id res chain seq x y z
N MET A 1 54.19 16.69 54.04
CA MET A 1 54.04 15.66 52.98
C MET A 1 52.59 15.38 52.56
N TRP A 2 51.55 15.92 53.22
CA TRP A 2 50.15 15.70 52.83
C TRP A 2 49.55 16.75 51.86
N LEU A 3 50.10 17.96 51.81
CA LEU A 3 49.59 19.05 50.94
C LEU A 3 49.94 18.88 49.45
N LEU A 4 51.00 18.10 49.14
CA LEU A 4 51.41 17.81 47.76
C LEU A 4 50.58 16.66 47.15
N ALA A 5 50.06 15.74 47.97
CA ALA A 5 49.20 14.66 47.50
C ALA A 5 47.80 15.18 47.10
N ALA A 6 47.27 16.16 47.83
CA ALA A 6 45.97 16.77 47.53
C ALA A 6 45.97 17.62 46.24
N SER A 7 47.10 18.25 45.91
CA SER A 7 47.25 19.06 44.69
C SER A 7 47.41 18.22 43.42
N VAL A 8 48.01 17.02 43.53
CA VAL A 8 48.06 16.05 42.41
C VAL A 8 46.68 15.41 42.16
N LEU A 9 45.90 15.14 43.22
CA LEU A 9 44.52 14.64 43.09
C LEU A 9 43.55 15.68 42.48
N LEU A 10 43.70 16.97 42.79
CA LEU A 10 42.91 18.03 42.14
C LEU A 10 43.36 18.32 40.70
N GLY A 11 44.63 18.07 40.34
CA GLY A 11 45.12 18.20 38.97
C GLY A 11 44.55 17.12 38.02
N ALA A 12 44.31 15.91 38.53
CA ALA A 12 43.74 14.81 37.74
C ALA A 12 42.22 14.93 37.48
N LEU A 13 41.51 15.78 38.23
CA LEU A 13 40.06 15.99 38.12
C LEU A 13 39.65 17.03 37.06
N ARG A 14 40.60 17.65 36.36
CA ARG A 14 40.35 18.62 35.28
C ARG A 14 40.56 18.08 33.86
N ALA A 15 40.63 16.76 33.69
CA ALA A 15 40.47 16.15 32.37
C ALA A 15 38.98 16.17 31.98
N GLY A 16 38.47 17.37 31.64
CA GLY A 16 37.15 17.51 31.05
C GLY A 16 37.14 16.77 29.73
N SER A 17 36.38 15.68 29.65
CA SER A 17 36.11 15.00 28.38
C SER A 17 35.43 16.01 27.45
N ALA A 18 36.11 16.38 26.36
CA ALA A 18 35.57 17.32 25.40
C ALA A 18 34.47 16.61 24.60
N GLN A 19 33.20 16.95 24.87
CA GLN A 19 32.05 16.28 24.27
C GLN A 19 31.76 16.80 22.85
N LEU A 20 31.31 15.93 21.95
CA LEU A 20 30.75 16.33 20.66
C LEU A 20 29.28 16.70 20.82
N ILE A 21 28.85 17.73 20.09
CA ILE A 21 27.47 18.19 20.04
C ILE A 21 26.85 17.63 18.77
N LEU A 22 25.85 16.76 18.94
CA LEU A 22 25.11 16.15 17.85
C LEU A 22 23.72 16.79 17.77
N VAL A 23 23.33 17.15 16.56
CA VAL A 23 21.99 17.62 16.21
C VAL A 23 21.29 16.49 15.46
N GLY A 24 20.12 16.11 15.97
CA GLY A 24 19.24 15.14 15.36
C GLY A 24 17.79 15.45 15.72
N THR A 25 16.86 14.91 14.95
CA THR A 25 15.43 14.98 15.24
C THR A 25 15.07 13.92 16.27
N SER A 26 14.38 14.30 17.35
CA SER A 26 13.98 13.37 18.41
C SER A 26 12.96 12.33 17.95
N ILE A 27 12.12 12.68 16.97
CA ILE A 27 11.11 11.79 16.38
C ILE A 27 11.29 11.82 14.87
N ILE A 28 11.36 10.63 14.28
CA ILE A 28 11.39 10.44 12.83
C ILE A 28 10.13 9.66 12.48
N GLU A 29 9.31 10.26 11.63
CA GLU A 29 8.16 9.58 11.07
C GLU A 29 8.56 8.85 9.82
N ARG A 30 8.22 7.57 9.79
CA ARG A 30 8.34 6.74 8.60
C ARG A 30 6.99 6.66 7.91
N ASN A 31 6.98 6.89 6.60
CA ASN A 31 5.86 6.57 5.72
C ASN A 31 6.12 5.21 5.04
N ASP A 32 5.11 4.36 4.98
CA ASP A 32 5.18 3.05 4.32
C ASP A 32 5.45 3.16 2.81
N CYS A 33 5.20 4.32 2.19
CA CYS A 33 5.55 4.57 0.79
C CYS A 33 7.05 4.86 0.55
N ASN A 34 7.82 5.25 1.57
CA ASN A 34 9.22 5.62 1.36
C ASN A 34 10.07 4.35 1.19
N ALA A 35 10.76 4.23 0.06
CA ALA A 35 11.66 3.10 -0.21
C ALA A 35 12.84 3.02 0.78
N THR A 36 13.28 4.18 1.27
CA THR A 36 14.38 4.32 2.23
C THR A 36 14.00 5.29 3.34
N VAL A 37 14.48 5.00 4.54
CA VAL A 37 14.40 5.88 5.71
C VAL A 37 15.78 6.45 5.97
N VAL A 38 15.86 7.77 6.14
CA VAL A 38 17.09 8.47 6.51
C VAL A 38 17.01 8.83 7.99
N LEU A 39 17.94 8.33 8.79
CA LEU A 39 18.12 8.70 10.18
C LEU A 39 19.17 9.83 10.26
N PRO A 40 18.76 11.09 10.51
CA PRO A 40 19.67 12.23 10.56
C PRO A 40 20.59 12.17 11.78
N CYS A 41 21.87 12.38 11.55
CA CYS A 41 22.86 12.55 12.61
C CYS A 41 23.92 13.55 12.14
N TYR A 42 23.93 14.73 12.76
CA TYR A 42 24.81 15.84 12.37
C TYR A 42 25.69 16.26 13.55
N VAL A 43 27.00 16.31 13.35
CA VAL A 43 27.97 16.80 14.34
C VAL A 43 28.30 18.25 14.01
N THR A 44 28.15 19.17 14.97
CA THR A 44 28.31 20.61 14.72
C THR A 44 29.67 21.17 15.13
N ASN A 45 30.42 20.46 15.97
CA ASN A 45 31.66 20.95 16.59
C ASN A 45 32.86 20.03 16.37
N LEU A 46 33.01 19.52 15.14
CA LEU A 46 34.22 18.81 14.70
C LEU A 46 35.44 19.73 14.67
N GLU A 47 36.56 19.24 15.18
CA GLU A 47 37.82 20.00 15.22
C GLU A 47 38.85 19.45 14.23
N GLN A 48 38.98 18.12 14.13
CA GLN A 48 40.02 17.51 13.29
C GLN A 48 39.59 17.38 11.83
N ASN A 49 38.28 17.26 11.56
CA ASN A 49 37.72 17.14 10.22
C ASN A 49 38.42 16.06 9.38
N ASN A 50 38.82 14.96 10.04
CA ASN A 50 39.65 13.93 9.46
C ASN A 50 39.00 12.56 9.67
N GLU A 51 38.57 11.95 8.56
CA GLU A 51 37.89 10.64 8.56
C GLU A 51 38.66 9.58 9.35
N LYS A 52 40.01 9.58 9.30
CA LYS A 52 40.82 8.52 9.91
C LYS A 52 40.68 8.41 11.43
N VAL A 53 40.35 9.51 12.10
CA VAL A 53 40.18 9.57 13.56
C VAL A 53 38.71 9.47 13.98
N MET A 54 37.81 9.20 13.02
CA MET A 54 36.38 9.11 13.29
C MET A 54 35.92 7.67 13.42
N PHE A 55 35.05 7.47 14.41
CA PHE A 55 34.32 6.23 14.62
C PHE A 55 32.83 6.55 14.75
N VAL A 56 32.00 5.87 13.98
CA VAL A 56 30.55 6.07 14.01
C VAL A 56 29.89 4.74 14.33
N THR A 57 28.96 4.76 15.28
CA THR A 57 28.16 3.59 15.66
C THR A 57 26.70 3.95 15.68
N TRP A 58 25.90 3.15 15.00
CA TRP A 58 24.45 3.20 15.04
C TRP A 58 23.92 2.02 15.82
N LYS A 59 23.04 2.30 16.78
CA LYS A 59 22.41 1.30 17.63
C LYS A 59 20.90 1.37 17.50
N LYS A 60 20.26 0.20 17.59
CA LYS A 60 18.81 0.06 17.76
C LYS A 60 18.57 -0.63 19.09
N GLN A 61 17.81 0.00 19.99
CA GLN A 61 17.52 -0.51 21.33
C GLN A 61 18.79 -0.97 22.09
N GLY A 62 19.91 -0.28 21.87
CA GLY A 62 21.21 -0.60 22.47
C GLY A 62 22.08 -1.60 21.70
N ASN A 63 21.54 -2.33 20.73
CA ASN A 63 22.31 -3.26 19.89
C ASN A 63 22.90 -2.54 18.68
N THR A 64 24.19 -2.77 18.40
CA THR A 64 24.87 -2.14 17.25
C THR A 64 24.38 -2.75 15.95
N ILE A 65 23.76 -1.93 15.10
CA ILE A 65 23.24 -2.34 13.79
C ILE A 65 24.21 -2.00 12.65
N PHE A 66 25.01 -0.95 12.84
CA PHE A 66 25.99 -0.48 11.87
C PHE A 66 27.13 0.22 12.59
N SER A 67 28.37 -0.04 12.19
CA SER A 67 29.52 0.71 12.66
C SER A 67 30.55 0.95 11.56
N TYR A 68 31.25 2.06 11.68
CA TYR A 68 32.28 2.48 10.74
C TYR A 68 33.52 2.96 11.47
N ARG A 69 34.68 2.41 11.08
CA ARG A 69 35.99 2.83 11.57
C ARG A 69 36.79 3.48 10.45
N GLY A 70 36.96 4.79 10.51
CA GLY A 70 37.63 5.56 9.46
C GLY A 70 39.11 5.24 9.30
N GLU A 71 39.81 4.83 10.36
CA GLU A 71 41.22 4.39 10.30
C GLU A 71 41.43 3.25 9.30
N THR A 72 40.56 2.25 9.34
CA THR A 72 40.65 1.03 8.52
C THR A 72 39.69 1.02 7.34
N LYS A 73 38.84 2.05 7.24
CA LYS A 73 37.70 2.14 6.32
C LYS A 73 36.81 0.89 6.33
N LYS A 74 36.70 0.23 7.50
CA LYS A 74 35.88 -0.97 7.67
C LYS A 74 34.49 -0.59 8.16
N THR A 75 33.49 -1.05 7.43
CA THR A 75 32.09 -1.05 7.85
C THR A 75 31.74 -2.42 8.40
N ASN A 76 31.10 -2.45 9.57
CA ASN A 76 30.47 -3.65 10.11
C ASN A 76 28.96 -3.44 10.14
N THR A 77 28.21 -4.39 9.61
CA THR A 77 26.76 -4.27 9.46
C THR A 77 26.12 -5.54 9.96
N ASP A 78 25.11 -5.41 10.81
CA ASP A 78 24.32 -6.54 11.27
C ASP A 78 23.59 -7.18 10.06
N PRO A 79 23.58 -8.52 9.91
CA PRO A 79 22.86 -9.20 8.83
C PRO A 79 21.38 -8.81 8.70
N ALA A 80 20.71 -8.50 9.82
CA ALA A 80 19.32 -8.04 9.82
C ALA A 80 19.16 -6.62 9.24
N PHE A 81 20.25 -5.84 9.19
CA PHE A 81 20.32 -4.47 8.70
C PHE A 81 21.27 -4.33 7.50
N SER A 82 21.36 -5.36 6.64
CA SER A 82 22.28 -5.42 5.50
C SER A 82 22.18 -4.25 4.49
N SER A 83 21.07 -3.51 4.48
CA SER A 83 20.88 -2.32 3.64
C SER A 83 21.46 -1.02 4.24
N ALA A 84 21.95 -1.07 5.48
CA ALA A 84 22.46 0.08 6.21
C ALA A 84 23.72 0.64 5.53
N ARG A 85 23.64 1.93 5.17
CA ARG A 85 24.76 2.67 4.58
C ARG A 85 24.72 4.13 5.00
N PHE A 86 25.84 4.82 4.92
CA PHE A 86 25.84 6.26 5.08
C PHE A 86 25.06 6.95 3.96
N LEU A 87 24.44 8.08 4.31
CA LEU A 87 23.89 9.00 3.30
C LEU A 87 25.00 9.50 2.36
N SER A 88 26.14 9.88 2.93
CA SER A 88 27.33 10.26 2.19
C SER A 88 28.55 10.04 3.09
N GLN A 89 29.44 9.13 2.68
CA GLN A 89 30.68 8.89 3.42
C GLN A 89 31.65 10.09 3.31
N VAL A 90 31.62 10.81 2.17
CA VAL A 90 32.48 11.98 1.93
C VAL A 90 32.11 13.14 2.83
N ASP A 91 30.84 13.26 3.22
CA ASP A 91 30.37 14.33 4.11
C ASP A 91 30.58 14.02 5.59
N LEU A 92 31.17 12.87 5.93
CA LEU A 92 31.49 12.52 7.32
C LEU A 92 32.47 13.54 7.92
N VAL A 93 33.47 13.99 7.16
CA VAL A 93 34.41 15.05 7.57
C VAL A 93 33.75 16.42 7.73
N LYS A 94 32.51 16.58 7.24
CA LYS A 94 31.67 17.78 7.43
C LYS A 94 30.67 17.59 8.58
N GLY A 95 30.73 16.47 9.30
CA GLY A 95 29.83 16.15 10.40
C GLY A 95 28.55 15.43 10.01
N VAL A 96 28.40 14.96 8.77
CA VAL A 96 27.20 14.23 8.35
C VAL A 96 27.40 12.72 8.57
N ALA A 97 26.83 12.21 9.67
CA ALA A 97 26.88 10.79 10.05
C ALA A 97 25.53 10.06 9.84
N SER A 98 24.63 10.65 9.06
CA SER A 98 23.28 10.15 8.80
C SER A 98 23.28 8.75 8.16
N LEU A 99 22.38 7.88 8.64
CA LEU A 99 22.23 6.50 8.17
C LEU A 99 21.02 6.37 7.23
N VAL A 100 21.20 5.65 6.13
CA VAL A 100 20.14 5.26 5.21
C VAL A 100 19.85 3.78 5.42
N LEU A 101 18.59 3.47 5.67
CA LEU A 101 18.07 2.11 5.77
C LEU A 101 16.99 1.89 4.73
N SER A 102 16.89 0.67 4.20
CA SER A 102 15.71 0.29 3.40
C SER A 102 14.46 0.27 4.28
N SER A 103 13.32 0.56 3.66
CA SER A 103 12.02 0.46 4.33
C SER A 103 11.83 -0.94 4.96
N ALA A 104 12.17 -2.03 4.28
CA ALA A 104 11.98 -3.36 4.88
C ALA A 104 12.74 -3.57 6.21
N GLN A 105 13.88 -2.89 6.41
CA GLN A 105 14.75 -3.09 7.58
C GLN A 105 14.62 -1.99 8.65
N ALA A 106 14.12 -0.80 8.30
CA ALA A 106 13.92 0.30 9.25
C ALA A 106 12.69 0.10 10.15
N THR A 107 12.80 -0.84 11.09
CA THR A 107 11.76 -1.18 12.08
C THR A 107 11.54 -0.08 13.13
N VAL A 108 10.31 0.09 13.61
CA VAL A 108 9.93 1.04 14.67
C VAL A 108 10.73 0.81 15.96
N GLY A 109 11.15 1.88 16.62
CA GLY A 109 11.83 1.83 17.92
C GLY A 109 12.87 2.93 18.13
N ASN A 110 13.62 2.80 19.23
CA ASN A 110 14.65 3.76 19.60
C ASN A 110 15.97 3.47 18.88
N TYR A 111 16.48 4.46 18.18
CA TYR A 111 17.79 4.46 17.55
C TYR A 111 18.71 5.44 18.27
N SER A 112 19.99 5.13 18.30
CA SER A 112 21.01 6.08 18.72
C SER A 112 22.18 6.11 17.73
N CYS A 113 22.69 7.33 17.52
CA CYS A 113 23.89 7.59 16.75
C CYS A 113 24.97 8.06 17.71
N GLU A 114 26.08 7.33 17.75
CA GLU A 114 27.26 7.64 18.53
C GLU A 114 28.39 8.00 17.56
N VAL A 115 29.00 9.17 17.74
CA VAL A 115 30.14 9.62 16.96
C VAL A 115 31.29 9.93 17.90
N THR A 116 32.47 9.43 17.54
CA THR A 116 33.73 9.70 18.22
C THR A 116 34.71 10.34 17.24
N GLU A 117 35.33 11.45 17.63
CA GLU A 117 36.46 12.08 16.95
C GLU A 117 37.65 12.08 17.91
N SER A 118 38.61 11.18 17.69
CA SER A 118 39.75 10.95 18.59
C SER A 118 39.29 10.65 20.04
N ASN A 119 39.38 11.63 20.95
CA ASN A 119 39.01 11.50 22.37
C ASN A 119 37.64 12.14 22.70
N ARG A 120 36.96 12.68 21.69
CA ARG A 120 35.70 13.41 21.84
C ARG A 120 34.55 12.54 21.40
N GLU A 121 33.54 12.38 22.25
CA GLU A 121 32.40 11.51 22.00
C GLU A 121 31.09 12.28 22.10
N GLY A 122 30.09 11.86 21.35
CA GLY A 122 28.73 12.35 21.51
C GLY A 122 27.70 11.35 20.99
N GLU A 123 26.52 11.36 21.61
CA GLU A 123 25.40 10.48 21.29
C GLU A 123 24.15 11.33 21.05
N VAL A 124 23.36 10.97 20.04
CA VAL A 124 21.99 11.47 19.86
C VAL A 124 21.03 10.29 19.78
N LYS A 125 19.90 10.41 20.47
CA LYS A 125 18.82 9.40 20.50
C LYS A 125 17.63 9.92 19.71
N MET A 126 17.02 9.03 18.94
CA MET A 126 15.86 9.33 18.11
C MET A 126 14.89 8.16 18.13
N GLU A 127 13.60 8.45 18.13
CA GLU A 127 12.55 7.45 18.06
C GLU A 127 12.00 7.40 16.62
N LEU A 128 12.11 6.23 15.99
CA LEU A 128 11.47 5.98 14.70
C LEU A 128 10.05 5.48 14.95
N ARG A 129 9.05 6.26 14.57
CA ARG A 129 7.63 5.91 14.65
C ARG A 129 7.08 5.62 13.28
N ASN A 130 6.12 4.68 13.21
CA ASN A 130 5.33 4.56 12.00
C ASN A 130 4.32 5.72 11.95
N SER A 131 4.23 6.42 10.83
CA SER A 131 3.21 7.45 10.62
C SER A 131 1.89 6.75 10.27
N SER A 132 1.27 6.12 11.27
CA SER A 132 -0.02 5.43 11.15
C SER A 132 -1.17 6.26 11.71
N VAL A 133 -1.14 7.58 11.54
CA VAL A 133 -2.19 8.45 12.10
C VAL A 133 -3.46 8.31 11.27
N VAL A 134 -4.34 7.45 11.77
CA VAL A 134 -5.78 7.49 11.58
C VAL A 134 -6.30 8.77 12.26
N SER A 135 -6.85 9.66 11.44
CA SER A 135 -7.70 10.81 11.78
C SER A 135 -7.12 12.13 11.27
N CYS A 136 -7.45 12.46 10.02
CA CYS A 136 -7.36 13.81 9.49
C CYS A 136 -8.46 14.64 10.17
N GLY A 137 -8.11 15.38 11.22
CA GLY A 137 -8.93 16.49 11.72
C GLY A 137 -8.59 17.77 10.95
N ASP A 138 -9.57 18.67 10.82
CA ASP A 138 -9.63 19.88 9.97
C ASP A 138 -8.50 20.92 10.12
N GLU A 139 -7.43 20.65 10.88
CA GLU A 139 -6.43 21.65 11.24
C GLU A 139 -4.96 21.21 11.05
N THR A 140 -4.70 20.23 10.17
CA THR A 140 -3.31 19.90 9.75
C THR A 140 -3.10 20.09 8.24
N PRO A 141 -1.97 20.67 7.82
CA PRO A 141 -1.69 20.92 6.40
C PRO A 141 -1.65 19.60 5.61
N GLU A 142 -2.33 19.59 4.46
CA GLU A 142 -2.65 18.44 3.59
C GLU A 142 -1.46 17.59 3.11
N GLU A 143 -0.21 17.95 3.41
CA GLU A 143 1.00 17.24 2.97
C GLU A 143 1.38 16.02 3.84
N LYS A 144 0.67 15.72 4.93
CA LYS A 144 1.04 14.66 5.90
C LYS A 144 -0.01 13.55 6.03
N CYS A 145 -0.21 12.75 4.98
CA CYS A 145 -1.02 11.52 5.03
C CYS A 145 -0.35 10.39 4.24
N GLY A 146 0.23 9.40 4.92
CA GLY A 146 0.91 8.27 4.30
C GLY A 146 0.04 7.01 4.22
N SER A 147 -1.04 7.02 3.44
CA SER A 147 -1.81 5.81 3.11
C SER A 147 -1.61 5.43 1.64
N TRP A 148 -1.61 4.12 1.33
CA TRP A 148 -1.44 3.66 -0.07
C TRP A 148 -2.65 4.04 -0.95
N PHE A 149 -3.87 4.07 -0.42
CA PHE A 149 -5.03 4.69 -1.06
C PHE A 149 -5.72 5.63 -0.07
N LEU A 150 -6.45 6.62 -0.56
CA LEU A 150 -7.36 7.39 0.29
C LEU A 150 -8.50 6.48 0.80
N LEU A 151 -8.96 6.70 2.03
CA LEU A 151 -10.03 5.91 2.64
C LEU A 151 -11.32 5.91 1.78
N VAL A 152 -11.61 7.06 1.16
CA VAL A 152 -12.75 7.22 0.26
C VAL A 152 -12.58 6.38 -1.01
N GLU A 153 -11.42 6.43 -1.66
CA GLU A 153 -11.14 5.65 -2.88
C GLU A 153 -11.25 4.15 -2.61
N ARG A 154 -10.72 3.72 -1.46
CA ARG A 154 -10.79 2.34 -1.00
C ARG A 154 -12.23 1.87 -0.75
N ALA A 155 -13.04 2.68 -0.07
CA ALA A 155 -14.45 2.38 0.15
C ALA A 155 -15.23 2.29 -1.19
N VAL A 156 -14.94 3.19 -2.13
CA VAL A 156 -15.54 3.19 -3.48
C VAL A 156 -15.17 1.91 -4.23
N MET A 157 -13.89 1.51 -4.23
CA MET A 157 -13.43 0.28 -4.87
C MET A 157 -14.15 -0.96 -4.34
N ILE A 158 -14.20 -1.13 -3.02
CA ILE A 158 -14.90 -2.26 -2.38
C ILE A 158 -16.38 -2.23 -2.73
N SER A 159 -17.02 -1.06 -2.64
CA SER A 159 -18.44 -0.87 -2.97
C SER A 159 -18.75 -1.26 -4.42
N LEU A 160 -17.91 -0.87 -5.38
CA LEU A 160 -18.07 -1.20 -6.80
C LEU A 160 -17.98 -2.72 -7.05
N VAL A 161 -17.01 -3.39 -6.44
CA VAL A 161 -16.86 -4.86 -6.57
C VAL A 161 -18.04 -5.59 -5.93
N CYS A 162 -18.48 -5.18 -4.74
CA CYS A 162 -19.68 -5.72 -4.11
C CYS A 162 -20.92 -5.50 -4.98
N SER A 163 -21.04 -4.31 -5.58
CA SER A 163 -22.15 -3.99 -6.50
C SER A 163 -22.13 -4.91 -7.73
N LEU A 164 -20.97 -5.24 -8.28
CA LEU A 164 -20.84 -6.19 -9.39
C LEU A 164 -21.34 -7.59 -9.02
N VAL A 165 -20.97 -8.10 -7.83
CA VAL A 165 -21.45 -9.40 -7.34
C VAL A 165 -22.97 -9.40 -7.21
N ILE A 166 -23.54 -8.37 -6.57
CA ILE A 166 -24.98 -8.24 -6.33
C ILE A 166 -25.74 -8.15 -7.67
N LEU A 167 -25.28 -7.31 -8.61
CA LEU A 167 -25.92 -7.15 -9.90
C LEU A 167 -25.91 -8.46 -10.71
N CYS A 168 -24.81 -9.22 -10.67
CA CYS A 168 -24.73 -10.51 -11.35
C CYS A 168 -25.68 -11.56 -10.73
N ALA A 169 -25.74 -11.61 -9.40
CA ALA A 169 -26.68 -12.48 -8.68
C ALA A 169 -28.15 -12.12 -8.99
N ALA A 170 -28.47 -10.82 -9.04
CA ALA A 170 -29.81 -10.34 -9.37
C ALA A 170 -30.21 -10.72 -10.80
N GLN A 171 -29.33 -10.51 -11.78
CA GLN A 171 -29.58 -10.90 -13.16
C GLN A 171 -29.81 -12.42 -13.30
N LEU A 172 -29.00 -13.24 -12.61
CA LEU A 172 -29.17 -14.70 -12.62
C LEU A 172 -30.49 -15.14 -12.04
N THR A 173 -30.91 -14.49 -10.96
CA THR A 173 -32.21 -14.75 -10.33
C THR A 173 -33.36 -14.41 -11.28
N VAL A 174 -33.30 -13.26 -11.97
CA VAL A 174 -34.34 -12.84 -12.92
C VAL A 174 -34.45 -13.82 -14.09
N ILE A 175 -33.32 -14.26 -14.67
CA ILE A 175 -33.31 -15.19 -15.80
C ILE A 175 -33.78 -16.58 -15.34
N GLY A 176 -33.27 -17.08 -14.21
CA GLY A 176 -33.62 -18.39 -13.67
C GLY A 176 -35.06 -18.54 -13.20
N LEU A 177 -35.75 -17.44 -12.87
CA LEU A 177 -37.18 -17.46 -12.53
C LEU A 177 -38.10 -17.54 -13.75
N LYS A 178 -37.64 -17.12 -14.94
CA LYS A 178 -38.50 -16.99 -16.13
C LYS A 178 -38.20 -18.05 -17.20
N TYR A 179 -36.94 -18.46 -17.32
CA TYR A 179 -36.49 -19.38 -18.36
C TYR A 179 -36.16 -20.74 -17.76
N GLU A 180 -36.62 -21.80 -18.40
CA GLU A 180 -36.23 -23.16 -18.04
C GLU A 180 -34.80 -23.39 -18.52
N ILE A 181 -33.84 -23.18 -17.62
CA ILE A 181 -32.42 -23.31 -17.92
C ILE A 181 -32.04 -24.78 -17.87
N GLU A 182 -31.30 -25.24 -18.88
CA GLU A 182 -30.63 -26.54 -18.86
C GLU A 182 -29.82 -26.74 -17.57
N SER A 183 -30.10 -27.83 -16.85
CA SER A 183 -29.57 -28.08 -15.50
C SER A 183 -28.04 -27.92 -15.41
N GLN A 184 -27.31 -28.38 -16.44
CA GLN A 184 -25.85 -28.27 -16.51
C GLN A 184 -25.35 -26.81 -16.58
N LYS A 185 -25.95 -26.00 -17.46
CA LYS A 185 -25.59 -24.57 -17.61
C LYS A 185 -25.95 -23.78 -16.36
N LYS A 186 -27.10 -24.09 -15.74
CA LYS A 186 -27.55 -23.48 -14.48
C LYS A 186 -26.55 -23.71 -13.35
N VAL A 187 -26.12 -24.97 -13.15
CA VAL A 187 -25.15 -25.34 -12.11
C VAL A 187 -23.80 -24.64 -12.37
N CYS A 188 -23.27 -24.70 -13.59
CA CYS A 188 -22.00 -24.06 -13.93
C CYS A 188 -22.00 -22.54 -13.65
N THR A 189 -23.10 -21.87 -14.00
CA THR A 189 -23.25 -20.42 -13.83
C THR A 189 -23.34 -20.02 -12.34
N ILE A 190 -24.04 -20.82 -11.52
CA ILE A 190 -24.12 -20.61 -10.06
C ILE A 190 -22.75 -20.83 -9.41
N VAL A 191 -22.04 -21.91 -9.78
CA VAL A 191 -20.71 -22.21 -9.24
C VAL A 191 -19.73 -21.08 -9.55
N ALA A 192 -19.72 -20.57 -10.79
CA ALA A 192 -18.86 -19.45 -11.17
C ALA A 192 -19.19 -18.15 -10.39
N LEU A 193 -20.47 -17.87 -10.14
CA LEU A 193 -20.88 -16.73 -9.30
C LEU A 193 -20.38 -16.88 -7.85
N VAL A 194 -20.53 -18.07 -7.26
CA VAL A 194 -20.09 -18.34 -5.89
C VAL A 194 -18.57 -18.19 -5.77
N ILE A 195 -17.81 -18.74 -6.73
CA ILE A 195 -16.35 -18.58 -6.77
C ILE A 195 -15.99 -17.08 -6.83
N PHE A 196 -16.61 -16.33 -7.73
CA PHE A 196 -16.36 -14.89 -7.85
C PHE A 196 -16.65 -14.14 -6.53
N ALA A 197 -17.78 -14.43 -5.89
CA ALA A 197 -18.17 -13.81 -4.63
C ALA A 197 -17.20 -14.14 -3.48
N VAL A 198 -16.76 -15.39 -3.36
CA VAL A 198 -15.80 -15.81 -2.33
C VAL A 198 -14.45 -15.13 -2.54
N VAL A 199 -13.93 -15.15 -3.77
CA VAL A 199 -12.63 -14.55 -4.07
C VAL A 199 -12.68 -13.02 -3.87
N ALA A 200 -13.75 -12.36 -4.31
CA ALA A 200 -13.95 -10.93 -4.07
C ALA A 200 -14.05 -10.60 -2.56
N GLY A 201 -14.74 -11.44 -1.78
CA GLY A 201 -14.86 -11.28 -0.33
C GLY A 201 -13.51 -11.40 0.39
N VAL A 202 -12.70 -12.40 0.03
CA VAL A 202 -11.33 -12.55 0.54
C VAL A 202 -10.46 -11.36 0.12
N GLY A 203 -10.56 -10.94 -1.15
CA GLY A 203 -9.83 -9.77 -1.67
C GLY A 203 -10.16 -8.50 -0.89
N ALA A 204 -11.45 -8.24 -0.63
CA ALA A 204 -11.91 -7.12 0.16
C ALA A 204 -11.41 -7.19 1.61
N ALA A 205 -11.43 -8.37 2.25
CA ALA A 205 -10.93 -8.55 3.61
C ALA A 205 -9.42 -8.28 3.73
N LEU A 206 -8.63 -8.69 2.74
CA LEU A 206 -7.20 -8.40 2.69
C LEU A 206 -6.93 -6.93 2.40
N PHE A 207 -7.70 -6.33 1.49
CA PHE A 207 -7.62 -4.90 1.20
C PHE A 207 -8.10 -4.03 2.38
N ILE A 208 -8.90 -4.61 3.29
CA ILE A 208 -9.03 -4.35 4.75
C ILE A 208 -7.93 -3.51 5.44
N GLN A 209 -6.74 -4.05 5.35
CA GLN A 209 -5.65 -3.66 6.22
C GLN A 209 -4.93 -2.52 5.51
N ASP A 210 -4.93 -1.32 6.07
CA ASP A 210 -4.24 -0.20 5.44
C ASP A 210 -2.72 -0.44 5.44
N GLY A 211 -2.06 -0.17 4.32
CA GLY A 211 -0.60 -0.27 4.17
C GLY A 211 -0.14 -0.72 2.78
N TYR A 212 1.10 -0.39 2.41
CA TYR A 212 1.74 -0.91 1.21
C TYR A 212 2.41 -2.26 1.52
N THR A 213 1.60 -3.29 1.73
CA THR A 213 2.08 -4.65 2.00
C THR A 213 1.77 -5.59 0.85
N VAL A 214 2.54 -6.68 0.73
CA VAL A 214 2.29 -7.75 -0.27
C VAL A 214 0.87 -8.31 -0.13
N GLN A 215 0.34 -8.36 1.10
CA GLN A 215 -1.01 -8.85 1.39
C GLN A 215 -2.08 -7.92 0.82
N ASN A 216 -1.90 -6.60 0.93
CA ASN A 216 -2.87 -5.63 0.43
C ASN A 216 -2.84 -5.54 -1.10
N GLN A 217 -1.65 -5.66 -1.68
CA GLN A 217 -1.47 -5.80 -3.14
C GLN A 217 -2.17 -7.05 -3.67
N ALA A 218 -2.02 -8.18 -2.98
CA ALA A 218 -2.74 -9.40 -3.30
C ALA A 218 -4.25 -9.21 -3.16
N GLY A 219 -4.72 -8.52 -2.11
CA GLY A 219 -6.14 -8.19 -1.93
C GLY A 219 -6.73 -7.40 -3.10
N LEU A 220 -6.03 -6.35 -3.56
CA LEU A 220 -6.42 -5.58 -4.73
C LEU A 220 -6.46 -6.44 -6.00
N GLY A 221 -5.47 -7.31 -6.20
CA GLY A 221 -5.43 -8.25 -7.32
C GLY A 221 -6.60 -9.24 -7.29
N LEU A 222 -6.94 -9.78 -6.11
CA LEU A 222 -8.06 -10.69 -5.91
C LEU A 222 -9.43 -10.00 -6.09
N MET A 223 -9.50 -8.67 -6.04
CA MET A 223 -10.73 -7.95 -6.39
C MET A 223 -10.86 -7.72 -7.90
N VAL A 224 -9.76 -7.42 -8.59
CA VAL A 224 -9.80 -7.03 -10.02
C VAL A 224 -9.71 -8.23 -10.97
N ILE A 225 -8.79 -9.17 -10.73
CA ILE A 225 -8.51 -10.29 -11.64
C ILE A 225 -9.75 -11.18 -11.83
N PRO A 226 -10.47 -11.59 -10.76
CA PRO A 226 -11.65 -12.45 -10.91
C PRO A 226 -12.81 -11.79 -11.65
N ALA A 227 -12.80 -10.47 -11.85
CA ALA A 227 -13.83 -9.76 -12.63
C ALA A 227 -13.90 -10.26 -14.08
N VAL A 228 -12.84 -10.89 -14.59
CA VAL A 228 -12.85 -11.56 -15.91
C VAL A 228 -13.91 -12.64 -16.01
N ILE A 229 -14.25 -13.33 -14.91
CA ILE A 229 -15.26 -14.40 -14.85
C ILE A 229 -16.65 -13.85 -15.16
N VAL A 230 -16.87 -12.56 -14.89
CA VAL A 230 -18.16 -11.91 -15.07
C VAL A 230 -18.51 -11.72 -16.56
N ILE A 231 -17.52 -11.65 -17.45
CA ILE A 231 -17.71 -11.49 -18.89
C ILE A 231 -18.35 -12.74 -19.53
N PRO A 232 -17.76 -13.96 -19.40
CA PRO A 232 -18.39 -15.17 -19.94
C PRO A 232 -19.71 -15.50 -19.25
N LEU A 233 -19.83 -15.22 -17.95
CA LEU A 233 -21.12 -15.32 -17.23
C LEU A 233 -22.21 -14.51 -17.94
N GLN A 234 -21.92 -13.25 -18.25
CA GLN A 234 -22.88 -12.37 -18.92
C GLN A 234 -23.22 -12.85 -20.34
N TYR A 235 -22.24 -13.39 -21.07
CA TYR A 235 -22.48 -13.98 -22.39
C TYR A 235 -23.46 -15.17 -22.31
N VAL A 236 -23.22 -16.12 -21.39
CA VAL A 236 -24.09 -17.29 -21.19
C VAL A 236 -25.50 -16.87 -20.77
N MET A 237 -25.61 -15.90 -19.86
CA MET A 237 -26.89 -15.39 -19.38
C MET A 237 -27.72 -14.78 -20.51
N PHE A 238 -27.10 -14.01 -21.39
CA PHE A 238 -27.81 -13.45 -22.54
C PHE A 238 -28.18 -14.50 -23.58
N GLY A 239 -27.33 -15.50 -23.82
CA GLY A 239 -27.67 -16.61 -24.71
C GLY A 239 -28.86 -17.45 -24.23
N ILE A 240 -29.10 -17.51 -22.91
CA ILE A 240 -30.29 -18.15 -22.33
C ILE A 240 -31.53 -17.26 -22.49
N ALA A 241 -31.39 -15.95 -22.29
CA ALA A 241 -32.51 -15.01 -22.35
C ALA A 241 -32.97 -14.69 -23.79
N PHE A 242 -32.06 -14.81 -24.77
CA PHE A 242 -32.28 -14.49 -26.17
C PHE A 242 -31.71 -15.58 -27.08
N ASP A 243 -32.57 -16.23 -27.89
CA ASP A 243 -32.14 -17.21 -28.90
C ASP A 243 -31.27 -16.58 -30.03
N SER A 244 -31.35 -15.27 -30.22
CA SER A 244 -30.50 -14.51 -31.15
C SER A 244 -29.81 -13.35 -30.44
N LEU A 245 -28.48 -13.26 -30.59
CA LEU A 245 -27.67 -12.22 -29.99
C LEU A 245 -27.95 -10.85 -30.63
N MET A 246 -28.84 -10.07 -30.01
CA MET A 246 -29.22 -8.75 -30.50
C MET A 246 -28.04 -7.76 -30.40
N GLN A 247 -27.96 -6.81 -31.33
CA GLN A 247 -26.84 -5.85 -31.43
C GLN A 247 -26.60 -5.05 -30.14
N ALA A 248 -27.67 -4.75 -29.38
CA ALA A 248 -27.57 -4.10 -28.07
C ALA A 248 -26.83 -4.96 -27.01
N THR A 249 -27.03 -6.27 -27.05
CA THR A 249 -26.38 -7.22 -26.13
C THR A 249 -24.88 -7.30 -26.37
N LEU A 250 -24.47 -7.33 -27.64
CA LEU A 250 -23.06 -7.26 -28.04
C LEU A 250 -22.40 -5.96 -27.56
N ALA A 251 -23.10 -4.83 -27.69
CA ALA A 251 -22.60 -3.54 -27.21
C ALA A 251 -22.38 -3.53 -25.69
N LEU A 252 -23.29 -4.13 -24.92
CA LEU A 252 -23.17 -4.22 -23.45
C LEU A 252 -22.00 -5.13 -23.01
N ILE A 253 -21.79 -6.26 -23.71
CA ILE A 253 -20.64 -7.13 -23.46
C ILE A 253 -19.34 -6.39 -23.81
N GLY A 254 -19.30 -5.68 -24.94
CA GLY A 254 -18.16 -4.85 -25.34
C GLY A 254 -17.83 -3.76 -24.33
N LEU A 255 -18.84 -3.06 -23.80
CA LEU A 255 -18.66 -2.04 -22.76
C LEU A 255 -18.08 -2.63 -21.47
N LYS A 256 -18.51 -3.84 -21.10
CA LYS A 256 -18.00 -4.54 -19.91
C LYS A 256 -16.56 -5.01 -20.10
N LEU A 257 -16.22 -5.53 -21.28
CA LEU A 257 -14.84 -5.88 -21.65
C LEU A 257 -13.94 -4.64 -21.63
N LEU A 258 -14.39 -3.50 -22.15
CA LEU A 258 -13.66 -2.25 -22.11
C LEU A 258 -13.40 -1.80 -20.67
N GLY A 259 -14.43 -1.82 -19.82
CA GLY A 259 -14.29 -1.52 -18.39
C GLY A 259 -13.29 -2.44 -17.68
N PHE A 260 -13.29 -3.74 -18.00
CA PHE A 260 -12.32 -4.69 -17.47
C PHE A 260 -10.89 -4.38 -17.90
N ILE A 261 -10.65 -4.10 -19.18
CA ILE A 261 -9.31 -3.74 -19.68
C ILE A 261 -8.80 -2.48 -18.96
N ILE A 262 -9.63 -1.46 -18.82
CA ILE A 262 -9.29 -0.23 -18.10
C ILE A 262 -8.97 -0.54 -16.63
N ALA A 263 -9.74 -1.39 -15.97
CA ALA A 263 -9.49 -1.79 -14.59
C ALA A 263 -8.16 -2.56 -14.43
N VAL A 264 -7.83 -3.48 -15.36
CA VAL A 264 -6.57 -4.22 -15.33
C VAL A 264 -5.38 -3.30 -15.57
N VAL A 265 -5.48 -2.35 -16.51
CA VAL A 265 -4.45 -1.34 -16.75
C VAL A 265 -4.28 -0.46 -15.51
N GLY A 266 -5.39 0.02 -14.92
CA GLY A 266 -5.35 0.78 -13.67
C GLY A 266 -4.69 -0.01 -12.53
N PHE A 267 -5.01 -1.29 -12.38
CA PHE A 267 -4.36 -2.18 -11.41
C PHE A 267 -2.85 -2.26 -11.63
N ALA A 268 -2.41 -2.51 -12.86
CA ALA A 268 -0.99 -2.62 -13.20
C ALA A 268 -0.22 -1.31 -12.92
N LEU A 269 -0.86 -0.15 -13.07
CA LEU A 269 -0.28 1.15 -12.74
C LEU A 269 -0.26 1.43 -11.23
N CYS A 270 -1.18 0.86 -10.45
CA CYS A 270 -1.28 1.08 -9.00
C CYS A 270 -0.35 0.19 -8.17
N VAL A 271 0.00 -1.03 -8.62
CA VAL A 271 0.87 -1.94 -7.88
C VAL A 271 2.30 -1.40 -7.66
N PRO A 272 3.00 -0.82 -8.65
CA PRO A 272 4.40 -0.46 -8.51
C PRO A 272 4.66 0.90 -7.83
N VAL A 273 3.64 1.72 -7.56
CA VAL A 273 3.81 3.10 -7.06
C VAL A 273 3.03 3.35 -5.77
N CYS A 274 3.64 4.06 -4.82
CA CYS A 274 3.02 4.53 -3.58
C CYS A 274 3.37 6.02 -3.38
N PRO A 275 2.40 6.95 -3.35
CA PRO A 275 0.97 6.75 -3.59
C PRO A 275 0.64 6.50 -5.09
N PRO A 276 -0.46 5.81 -5.41
CA PRO A 276 -0.87 5.48 -6.76
C PRO A 276 -1.43 6.72 -7.46
N LEU A 277 -0.65 7.29 -8.39
CA LEU A 277 -1.06 8.47 -9.16
C LEU A 277 -2.29 8.22 -10.05
N HIS A 278 -2.55 6.95 -10.41
CA HIS A 278 -3.58 6.53 -11.35
C HIS A 278 -4.68 5.66 -10.72
N GLY A 279 -4.91 5.77 -9.41
CA GLY A 279 -6.00 5.06 -8.72
C GLY A 279 -7.38 5.31 -9.34
N SER A 280 -7.59 6.52 -9.86
CA SER A 280 -8.80 6.93 -10.59
C SER A 280 -9.09 6.09 -11.85
N VAL A 281 -8.06 5.61 -12.56
CA VAL A 281 -8.22 4.78 -13.76
C VAL A 281 -8.81 3.42 -13.39
N LEU A 282 -8.33 2.83 -12.28
CA LEU A 282 -8.84 1.58 -11.76
C LEU A 282 -10.30 1.71 -11.32
N ILE A 283 -10.62 2.78 -10.56
CA ILE A 283 -12.00 3.09 -10.13
C ILE A 283 -12.91 3.28 -11.34
N ALA A 284 -12.48 4.04 -12.35
CA ALA A 284 -13.25 4.26 -13.57
C ALA A 284 -13.56 2.95 -14.31
N GLY A 285 -12.57 2.06 -14.43
CA GLY A 285 -12.77 0.73 -15.04
C GLY A 285 -13.82 -0.11 -14.31
N LEU A 286 -13.74 -0.18 -12.98
CA LEU A 286 -14.75 -0.86 -12.16
C LEU A 286 -16.14 -0.22 -12.27
N ALA A 287 -16.21 1.11 -12.29
CA ALA A 287 -17.47 1.84 -12.43
C ALA A 287 -18.13 1.57 -13.80
N ILE A 288 -17.37 1.55 -14.89
CA ILE A 288 -17.87 1.19 -16.23
C ILE A 288 -18.45 -0.22 -16.23
N MET A 289 -17.76 -1.19 -15.61
CA MET A 289 -18.29 -2.56 -15.48
C MET A 289 -19.59 -2.60 -14.68
N ALA A 290 -19.68 -1.84 -13.59
CA ALA A 290 -20.88 -1.78 -12.75
C ALA A 290 -22.06 -1.17 -13.51
N ILE A 291 -21.83 -0.07 -14.23
CA ILE A 291 -22.83 0.58 -15.09
C ILE A 291 -23.30 -0.38 -16.19
N ALA A 292 -22.37 -1.06 -16.89
CA ALA A 292 -22.73 -2.03 -17.92
C ALA A 292 -23.61 -3.17 -17.36
N SER A 293 -23.31 -3.63 -16.13
CA SER A 293 -24.09 -4.66 -15.43
C SER A 293 -25.47 -4.15 -15.02
N LEU A 294 -25.56 -2.90 -14.57
CA LEU A 294 -26.83 -2.25 -14.23
C LEU A 294 -27.72 -2.10 -15.47
N LEU A 295 -27.18 -1.58 -16.58
CA LEU A 295 -27.90 -1.46 -17.85
C LEU A 295 -28.38 -2.81 -18.36
N SER A 296 -27.55 -3.85 -18.22
CA SER A 296 -27.92 -5.22 -18.60
C SER A 296 -29.08 -5.76 -17.75
N LEU A 297 -29.11 -5.47 -16.45
CA LEU A 297 -30.22 -5.84 -15.57
C LEU A 297 -31.52 -5.10 -15.96
N VAL A 298 -31.42 -3.79 -16.20
CA VAL A 298 -32.56 -2.95 -16.65
C VAL A 298 -33.09 -3.46 -17.98
N TYR A 299 -32.22 -3.82 -18.92
CA TYR A 299 -32.62 -4.34 -20.22
C TYR A 299 -33.39 -5.67 -20.10
N VAL A 300 -32.86 -6.63 -19.33
CA VAL A 300 -33.53 -7.91 -19.07
C VAL A 300 -34.88 -7.72 -18.36
N ASN A 301 -34.96 -6.79 -17.39
CA ASN A 301 -36.20 -6.53 -16.66
C ASN A 301 -37.22 -5.71 -17.48
N GLY A 302 -36.77 -4.74 -18.27
CA GLY A 302 -37.62 -3.96 -19.17
C GLY A 302 -38.31 -4.86 -20.19
N LEU A 303 -37.57 -5.81 -20.77
CA LEU A 303 -38.14 -6.83 -21.64
C LEU A 303 -39.16 -7.72 -20.92
N ARG A 304 -38.92 -8.04 -19.64
CA ARG A 304 -39.88 -8.80 -18.82
C ARG A 304 -41.23 -8.08 -18.70
N ILE A 305 -41.22 -6.77 -18.46
CA ILE A 305 -42.43 -5.95 -18.30
C ILE A 305 -43.16 -5.79 -19.65
N MET A 306 -42.42 -5.53 -20.73
CA MET A 306 -43.02 -5.33 -22.05
C MET A 306 -43.62 -6.62 -22.62
N GLY A 307 -42.96 -7.78 -22.40
CA GLY A 307 -43.47 -9.09 -22.79
C GLY A 307 -44.68 -9.58 -21.98
N SER A 308 -44.91 -9.07 -20.76
CA SER A 308 -46.12 -9.43 -19.99
C SER A 308 -47.37 -8.68 -20.46
N ARG A 309 -47.23 -7.50 -21.11
CA ARG A 309 -48.36 -6.74 -21.66
C ARG A 309 -48.92 -7.28 -22.98
N MET A 310 -48.22 -8.18 -23.66
CA MET A 310 -48.70 -8.77 -24.92
C MET A 310 -49.64 -9.98 -24.73
N LYS A 311 -49.96 -10.36 -23.49
CA LYS A 311 -50.86 -11.49 -23.20
C LYS A 311 -52.35 -11.13 -23.13
N ASP A 312 -52.72 -9.85 -23.28
CA ASP A 312 -54.09 -9.36 -23.06
C ASP A 312 -54.88 -9.05 -24.36
N HIS A 313 -54.43 -9.50 -25.53
CA HIS A 313 -55.25 -9.41 -26.74
C HIS A 313 -56.01 -10.71 -27.00
N PRO A 314 -57.35 -10.72 -26.90
CA PRO A 314 -58.15 -11.87 -27.31
C PRO A 314 -57.98 -12.07 -28.82
N ARG A 315 -57.69 -13.31 -29.23
CA ARG A 315 -57.79 -13.73 -30.63
C ARG A 315 -59.24 -13.56 -31.08
N PRO A 316 -59.54 -12.78 -32.12
CA PRO A 316 -60.85 -12.82 -32.74
C PRO A 316 -60.93 -14.04 -33.67
N GLY A 317 -62.00 -14.82 -33.53
CA GLY A 317 -62.42 -15.80 -34.53
C GLY A 317 -62.26 -17.25 -34.10
N ASN A 318 -63.30 -17.79 -33.48
CA ASN A 318 -63.91 -19.06 -33.88
C ASN A 318 -65.42 -18.92 -33.79
#